data_AF-A0A839PLY2-F1
#
_entry.id   AF-A0A839PLY2-F1
#
_cell.length_a   1.000
_cell.length_b   1.000
_cell.length_c   1.000
_cell.angle_alpha   90.00
_cell.angle_beta   90.00
_cell.angle_gamma   90.00
#
_symmetry.space_group_name_H-M   'P 1'
#
loop_
_entity.id
_entity.type
_entity.pdbx_description
1 polymer ?
#
loop_
_entity_poly.entity_id
_entity_poly.type
_entity_poly.pdbx_seq_one_letter_code
_entity_poly.pdbx_strand_id
1 'polypeptide(L)'
;MTVDTRQSAEFLHGLGYLYCRGGNRERGLVFLLLAARIAPEDTGILRTLATVFLETGAADRALSAIEKISAIEGEGATDLQLLKSRALWLNGENAGAHRAFLDYLKNRTAA
;
A
#
# COMPACT_ATOMS: atom_id res chain seq x y z
N MET A 1 -15.52 11.06 21.02
CA MET A 1 -15.85 9.71 20.49
C MET A 1 -14.86 9.22 19.41
N THR A 2 -13.68 9.83 19.25
CA THR A 2 -12.74 9.56 18.14
C THR A 2 -11.67 8.51 18.44
N VAL A 3 -11.40 8.23 19.72
CA VAL A 3 -10.36 7.28 20.15
C VAL A 3 -10.75 5.84 19.84
N ASP A 4 -12.03 5.50 20.02
CA ASP A 4 -12.58 4.16 19.80
C ASP A 4 -12.51 3.74 18.32
N THR A 5 -12.77 4.70 17.42
CA THR A 5 -12.71 4.50 15.96
C THR A 5 -11.28 4.26 15.46
N ARG A 6 -10.28 4.97 15.99
CA ARG A 6 -8.87 4.77 15.63
C ARG A 6 -8.35 3.40 16.10
N GLN A 7 -8.62 3.04 17.35
CA GLN A 7 -8.22 1.73 17.88
C GLN A 7 -8.87 0.57 17.12
N SER A 8 -10.12 0.75 16.70
CA SER A 8 -10.81 -0.22 15.84
C SER A 8 -10.12 -0.40 14.49
N ALA A 9 -9.68 0.69 13.84
CA ALA A 9 -8.93 0.63 12.59
C ALA A 9 -7.58 -0.06 12.75
N GLU A 10 -6.81 0.27 13.79
CA GLU A 10 -5.52 -0.35 14.11
C GLU A 10 -5.67 -1.86 14.36
N PHE A 11 -6.70 -2.27 15.10
CA PHE A 11 -6.99 -3.68 15.36
C PHE A 11 -7.33 -4.45 14.08
N LEU A 12 -8.21 -3.88 13.24
CA LEU A 12 -8.58 -4.48 11.96
C LEU A 12 -7.40 -4.54 10.99
N HIS A 13 -6.52 -3.52 10.99
CA HIS A 13 -5.29 -3.52 10.22
C HIS A 13 -4.37 -4.67 10.64
N GLY A 14 -4.13 -4.83 11.94
CA GLY A 14 -3.33 -5.93 12.48
C GLY A 14 -3.89 -7.30 12.13
N LEU A 15 -5.20 -7.51 12.30
CA LEU A 15 -5.87 -8.76 11.90
C LEU A 15 -5.71 -9.02 10.40
N GLY A 16 -6.01 -8.01 9.57
CA GLY A 16 -5.92 -8.12 8.13
C GLY A 16 -4.52 -8.51 7.67
N TYR A 17 -3.51 -7.85 8.22
CA TYR A 17 -2.10 -8.17 7.96
C TYR A 17 -1.77 -9.62 8.35
N LEU A 18 -2.13 -10.06 9.55
CA LEU A 18 -1.84 -11.42 10.03
C LEU A 18 -2.53 -12.49 9.17
N TYR A 19 -3.79 -12.29 8.78
CA TYR A 19 -4.50 -13.21 7.88
C TYR A 19 -3.84 -13.30 6.50
N CYS A 20 -3.41 -12.17 5.93
CA CYS A 20 -2.67 -12.17 4.66
C CYS A 20 -1.34 -12.93 4.77
N ARG A 21 -0.58 -12.71 5.84
CA ARG A 21 0.69 -13.41 6.09
C ARG A 21 0.50 -14.91 6.37
N GLY A 22 -0.62 -15.28 6.97
CA GLY A 22 -1.02 -16.67 7.20
C GLY A 22 -1.60 -17.39 5.97
N GLY A 23 -1.58 -16.79 4.79
CA GLY A 23 -2.07 -17.39 3.54
C GLY A 23 -3.57 -17.19 3.27
N ASN A 24 -4.32 -16.70 4.25
CA ASN A 24 -5.75 -16.40 4.13
C ASN A 24 -6.00 -14.99 3.58
N ARG A 25 -5.47 -14.71 2.38
CA ARG A 25 -5.44 -13.36 1.79
C ARG A 25 -6.82 -12.75 1.58
N GLU A 26 -7.83 -13.54 1.22
CA GLU A 26 -9.20 -13.03 1.03
C GLU A 26 -9.79 -12.45 2.31
N ARG A 27 -9.69 -13.19 3.43
CA ARG A 27 -10.13 -12.71 4.75
C ARG A 27 -9.30 -11.51 5.20
N GLY A 28 -7.99 -11.57 4.99
CA GLY A 28 -7.10 -10.46 5.32
C GLY A 28 -7.49 -9.17 4.61
N LEU A 29 -7.79 -9.26 3.30
CA LEU A 29 -8.27 -8.13 2.51
C LEU A 29 -9.57 -7.54 3.04
N VAL A 30 -10.53 -8.36 3.50
CA VAL A 30 -11.78 -7.85 4.10
C VAL A 30 -11.47 -6.96 5.30
N PHE A 31 -10.62 -7.43 6.23
CA PHE A 31 -10.25 -6.64 7.41
C PHE A 31 -9.48 -5.37 7.05
N LEU A 32 -8.55 -5.43 6.09
CA LEU A 32 -7.81 -4.26 5.62
C LEU A 32 -8.72 -3.21 4.96
N LEU A 33 -9.71 -3.65 4.17
CA LEU A 33 -10.68 -2.76 3.53
C LEU A 33 -11.62 -2.10 4.56
N LEU A 34 -12.01 -2.84 5.60
CA LEU A 34 -12.76 -2.26 6.73
C LEU A 34 -11.91 -1.23 7.48
N ALA A 35 -10.64 -1.54 7.76
CA ALA A 35 -9.71 -0.62 8.40
C ALA A 35 -9.56 0.67 7.57
N ALA A 36 -9.37 0.56 6.25
CA ALA A 36 -9.29 1.70 5.34
C ALA A 36 -10.60 2.49 5.20
N ARG A 37 -11.76 1.88 5.47
CA ARG A 37 -13.04 2.60 5.52
C ARG A 37 -13.14 3.45 6.80
N ILE A 38 -12.55 2.99 7.89
CA ILE A 38 -12.55 3.67 9.18
C ILE A 38 -11.50 4.79 9.22
N ALA A 39 -10.31 4.51 8.68
CA ALA A 39 -9.18 5.45 8.61
C ALA A 39 -8.66 5.55 7.16
N PRO A 40 -9.35 6.30 6.28
CA PRO A 40 -9.03 6.35 4.84
C PRO A 40 -7.72 7.05 4.51
N GLU A 41 -7.19 7.85 5.42
CA GLU A 41 -5.93 8.60 5.27
C GLU A 41 -4.76 7.94 6.03
N ASP A 42 -4.98 6.76 6.64
CA ASP A 42 -3.90 6.03 7.30
C ASP A 42 -2.98 5.38 6.27
N THR A 43 -1.78 5.91 6.12
CA THR A 43 -0.82 5.47 5.11
C THR A 43 -0.25 4.09 5.41
N GLY A 44 -0.25 3.64 6.68
CA GLY A 44 0.15 2.29 7.06
C GLY A 44 -0.84 1.24 6.56
N ILE A 45 -2.14 1.52 6.68
CA ILE A 45 -3.20 0.67 6.12
C ILE A 45 -3.11 0.67 4.59
N LEU A 46 -2.98 1.84 3.96
CA LEU A 46 -2.87 1.96 2.52
C LEU A 46 -1.63 1.23 1.95
N ARG A 47 -0.46 1.30 2.60
CA ARG A 47 0.75 0.55 2.19
C ARG A 47 0.53 -0.96 2.28
N THR A 48 -0.16 -1.41 3.32
CA THR A 48 -0.49 -2.82 3.49
C THR A 48 -1.42 -3.29 2.39
N LEU A 49 -2.47 -2.52 2.08
CA LEU A 49 -3.35 -2.80 0.94
C LEU A 49 -2.59 -2.81 -0.39
N ALA A 50 -1.74 -1.82 -0.66
CA ALA A 50 -0.92 -1.78 -1.88
C ALA A 50 -0.05 -3.04 -2.01
N THR A 51 0.59 -3.46 -0.92
CA THR A 51 1.42 -4.67 -0.89
C THR A 51 0.60 -5.93 -1.19
N VAL A 52 -0.56 -6.09 -0.54
CA VAL A 52 -1.43 -7.26 -0.76
C VAL A 52 -2.02 -7.27 -2.18
N PHE A 53 -2.35 -6.10 -2.74
CA PHE A 53 -2.80 -5.98 -4.12
C PHE A 53 -1.69 -6.38 -5.12
N LEU A 54 -0.45 -5.98 -4.88
CA LEU A 54 0.70 -6.45 -5.67
C LEU A 54 0.87 -7.96 -5.61
N GLU A 55 0.76 -8.55 -4.41
CA GLU A 55 0.89 -10.01 -4.22
C GLU A 55 -0.25 -10.81 -4.88
N THR A 56 -1.40 -10.18 -5.11
CA THR A 56 -2.57 -10.80 -5.74
C THR A 56 -2.72 -10.43 -7.22
N GLY A 57 -1.77 -9.69 -7.80
CA GLY A 57 -1.80 -9.26 -9.20
C GLY A 57 -2.80 -8.14 -9.49
N ALA A 58 -3.40 -7.53 -8.47
CA ALA A 58 -4.35 -6.42 -8.63
C ALA A 58 -3.60 -5.08 -8.80
N ALA A 59 -2.87 -4.94 -9.92
CA ALA A 59 -1.99 -3.80 -10.19
C ALA A 59 -2.70 -2.43 -10.09
N ASP A 60 -3.88 -2.29 -10.71
CA ASP A 60 -4.64 -1.03 -10.69
C ASP A 60 -5.01 -0.60 -9.25
N ARG A 61 -5.42 -1.56 -8.42
CA ARG A 61 -5.77 -1.28 -7.02
C ARG A 61 -4.55 -0.91 -6.20
N ALA A 62 -3.39 -1.51 -6.48
CA ALA A 62 -2.13 -1.11 -5.87
C ALA A 62 -1.77 0.33 -6.26
N LEU A 63 -1.88 0.69 -7.54
CA LEU A 63 -1.63 2.05 -8.03
C LEU A 63 -2.55 3.08 -7.35
N SER A 64 -3.86 2.81 -7.27
CA SER A 64 -4.79 3.72 -6.58
C SER A 64 -4.46 3.89 -5.09
N ALA A 65 -4.00 2.85 -4.40
CA ALA A 65 -3.57 2.96 -3.01
C ALA A 65 -2.27 3.79 -2.89
N ILE A 66 -1.32 3.59 -3.80
CA ILE A 66 -0.07 4.34 -3.88
C ILE A 66 -0.32 5.83 -4.14
N GLU A 67 -1.22 6.17 -5.06
CA GLU A 67 -1.61 7.55 -5.35
C GLU A 67 -2.19 8.26 -4.13
N LYS A 68 -3.01 7.58 -3.34
CA LYS A 68 -3.53 8.12 -2.08
C LYS A 68 -2.41 8.39 -1.07
N ILE A 69 -1.45 7.49 -0.93
CA ILE A 69 -0.30 7.71 -0.05
C ILE A 69 0.52 8.91 -0.52
N SER A 70 0.81 9.01 -1.82
CA SER A 70 1.52 10.17 -2.40
C SER A 70 0.81 11.49 -2.13
N ALA A 71 -0.53 11.49 -2.17
CA ALA A 71 -1.32 12.70 -1.88
C ALA A 71 -1.25 13.13 -0.41
N ILE A 72 -0.98 12.20 0.52
CA ILE A 72 -0.92 12.47 1.96
C ILE A 72 0.50 12.82 2.42
N GLU A 73 1.50 12.05 1.97
CA GLU A 73 2.89 12.19 2.44
C GLU A 73 3.79 12.99 1.49
N GLY A 74 3.34 13.21 0.25
CA GLY A 74 4.16 13.75 -0.83
C GLY A 74 5.01 12.70 -1.54
N GLU A 75 5.55 13.07 -2.70
CA GLU A 75 6.28 12.15 -3.61
C GLU A 75 7.67 11.68 -3.09
N GLY A 76 8.09 12.16 -1.90
CA GLY A 76 9.42 11.93 -1.34
C GLY A 76 9.62 10.58 -0.63
N ALA A 77 8.56 9.78 -0.45
CA ALA A 77 8.67 8.48 0.22
C ALA A 77 9.40 7.46 -0.66
N THR A 78 10.65 7.14 -0.31
CA THR A 78 11.51 6.21 -1.07
C THR A 78 10.85 4.84 -1.26
N ASP A 79 10.24 4.27 -0.23
CA ASP A 79 9.59 2.96 -0.31
C ASP A 79 8.35 2.96 -1.23
N LEU A 80 7.70 4.11 -1.42
CA LEU A 80 6.55 4.27 -2.30
C LEU A 80 6.94 4.14 -3.78
N GLN A 81 8.13 4.63 -4.17
CA GLN A 81 8.65 4.49 -5.53
C GLN A 81 8.92 3.03 -5.89
N LEU A 82 9.36 2.22 -4.91
CA LEU A 82 9.53 0.78 -5.10
C LEU A 82 8.17 0.08 -5.31
N LEU A 83 7.15 0.42 -4.50
CA LEU A 83 5.80 -0.11 -4.69
C LEU A 83 5.21 0.29 -6.05
N LYS A 84 5.40 1.55 -6.47
CA LYS A 84 4.96 2.07 -7.77
C LYS A 84 5.61 1.35 -8.93
N SER A 85 6.93 1.12 -8.85
CA SER A 85 7.67 0.36 -9.85
C SER A 85 7.09 -1.05 -10.03
N ARG A 86 6.85 -1.76 -8.93
CA ARG A 86 6.25 -3.11 -8.96
C ARG A 86 4.83 -3.10 -9.54
N ALA A 87 4.03 -2.10 -9.20
CA ALA A 87 2.65 -1.98 -9.70
C ALA A 87 2.62 -1.76 -11.21
N LEU A 88 3.44 -0.81 -11.71
CA LEU A 88 3.55 -0.52 -13.14
C LEU A 88 4.08 -1.71 -13.92
N TRP A 89 5.01 -2.48 -13.36
CA TRP A 89 5.51 -3.70 -13.98
C TRP A 89 4.40 -4.74 -14.15
N LEU A 90 3.59 -4.98 -13.11
CA LEU A 90 2.44 -5.88 -13.19
C LEU A 90 1.38 -5.39 -14.18
N ASN A 91 1.24 -4.08 -14.35
CA ASN A 91 0.33 -3.47 -15.31
C ASN A 91 0.85 -3.49 -16.77
N GLY A 92 2.08 -3.97 -17.00
CA GLY A 92 2.72 -3.97 -18.32
C GLY A 92 3.35 -2.62 -18.73
N GLU A 93 3.31 -1.62 -17.85
CA GLU A 93 3.90 -0.28 -18.07
C GLU A 93 5.41 -0.27 -17.79
N ASN A 94 6.16 -1.07 -18.53
CA ASN A 94 7.58 -1.34 -18.29
C ASN A 94 8.45 -0.07 -18.23
N ALA A 95 8.18 0.92 -19.10
CA ALA A 95 8.90 2.19 -19.09
C ALA A 95 8.62 3.03 -17.83
N GLY A 96 7.38 3.01 -17.34
CA GLY A 96 7.02 3.63 -16.07
C GLY A 96 7.67 2.92 -14.89
N ALA A 97 7.63 1.59 -14.89
CA ALA A 97 8.24 0.75 -13.86
C ALA A 97 9.74 0.99 -13.72
N HIS A 98 10.45 1.07 -14.86
CA HIS A 98 11.88 1.33 -14.90
C HIS A 98 12.22 2.72 -14.32
N ARG A 99 11.49 3.77 -14.72
CA ARG A 99 11.69 5.12 -14.20
C ARG A 99 11.50 5.19 -12.69
N ALA A 100 10.38 4.65 -12.18
CA ALA A 100 10.10 4.63 -10.74
C ALA A 100 11.17 3.85 -9.95
N PHE A 101 11.73 2.79 -10.52
CA PHE A 101 12.83 2.05 -9.88
C PHE A 101 14.13 2.86 -9.81
N LEU A 102 14.45 3.62 -10.86
CA LEU A 102 15.62 4.50 -10.85
C LEU A 102 15.47 5.60 -9.80
N ASP A 103 14.27 6.17 -9.66
CA ASP A 103 14.00 7.20 -8.66
C ASP A 103 14.11 6.62 -7.24
N TYR A 104 13.63 5.39 -7.02
CA TYR A 104 13.88 4.64 -5.78
C TYR A 104 15.38 4.51 -5.46
N LEU A 105 16.21 4.12 -6.44
CA LEU A 105 17.65 3.93 -6.24
C LEU A 105 18.35 5.25 -5.91
N LYS A 106 18.04 6.33 -6.64
CA LYS A 106 18.63 7.66 -6.38
C LYS A 106 18.36 8.11 -4.94
N ASN A 107 17.11 8.00 -4.49
CA ASN A 107 16.72 8.44 -3.16
C ASN A 107 17.31 7.54 -2.06
N ARG A 108 17.49 6.25 -2.32
CA ARG A 108 18.15 5.33 -1.38
C ARG A 108 19.65 5.59 -1.24
N THR A 109 20.33 6.05 -2.30
CA THR A 109 21.77 6.35 -2.25
C THR A 109 22.10 7.73 -1.68
N ALA A 110 21.10 8.61 -1.57
CA ALA A 110 21.27 9.99 -1.06
C ALA A 110 20.98 10.12 0.45
N ALA A 111 20.59 9.04 1.12
CA ALA A 111 20.31 8.95 2.56
C ALA A 111 21.44 8.20 3.28
#